data_AF-A0A928NH23-F1
#
_entry.id   AF-A0A928NH23-F1
#
_cell.length_a   1.000
_cell.length_b   1.000
_cell.length_c   1.000
_cell.angle_alpha   90.00
_cell.angle_beta   90.00
_cell.angle_gamma   90.00
#
_symmetry.space_group_name_H-M   'P 1'
#
loop_
_entity.id
_entity.type
_entity.pdbx_description
1 polymer ?
#
loop_
_entity_poly.entity_id
_entity_poly.type
_entity_poly.pdbx_seq_one_letter_code
_entity_poly.pdbx_strand_id
1 'polypeptide(L)' 'MKKAHKDQFIKIIKPKNEKAFIDKDNNGEGRGAYICPDTNCVDKALKKKKLSRALRCEIDSSFYEELREYILSIGE' A
#
# COMPACT_ATOMS: atom_id res chain seq x y z
N MET A 1 -15.34 -15.96 5.78
CA MET A 1 -14.77 -14.75 5.16
C MET A 1 -14.40 -13.78 6.27
N LYS A 2 -13.11 -13.49 6.51
CA LYS A 2 -12.73 -12.49 7.52
C LYS A 2 -13.17 -11.10 7.02
N LYS A 3 -14.26 -10.58 7.57
CA LYS A 3 -14.64 -9.17 7.43
C LYS A 3 -13.65 -8.37 8.27
N ALA A 4 -12.62 -7.83 7.62
CA ALA A 4 -11.75 -6.82 8.22
C ALA A 4 -12.38 -5.45 8.00
N HIS A 5 -12.42 -4.63 9.04
CA HIS A 5 -12.88 -3.24 8.97
C HIS A 5 -11.97 -2.47 7.99
N LYS A 6 -12.54 -1.53 7.21
CA LYS A 6 -11.74 -0.73 6.24
C LYS A 6 -10.58 0.01 6.90
N ASP A 7 -10.73 0.35 8.18
CA ASP A 7 -9.74 1.01 9.03
C ASP A 7 -8.49 0.17 9.29
N GLN A 8 -8.51 -1.13 8.99
CA GLN A 8 -7.36 -2.00 9.13
C GLN A 8 -6.47 -1.99 7.89
N PHE A 9 -6.91 -1.45 6.74
CA PHE A 9 -6.12 -1.47 5.52
C PHE A 9 -5.24 -0.22 5.40
N ILE A 10 -4.03 -0.43 4.90
CA ILE A 10 -3.10 0.66 4.58
C ILE A 10 -3.51 1.22 3.22
N LYS A 11 -3.71 2.53 3.16
CA LYS A 11 -3.99 3.26 1.92
C LYS A 11 -2.67 3.74 1.32
N ILE A 12 -2.50 3.50 0.03
CA ILE A 12 -1.36 3.97 -0.75
C ILE A 12 -1.92 4.89 -1.82
N ILE A 13 -1.33 6.07 -1.96
CA ILE A 13 -1.76 7.07 -2.93
C ILE A 13 -0.66 7.36 -3.92
N LYS A 14 -1.06 7.49 -5.18
CA LYS A 14 -0.22 7.96 -6.26
C LYS A 14 -0.78 9.26 -6.85
N PRO A 15 -0.11 10.40 -6.61
CA PRO A 15 -0.43 11.66 -7.28
C PRO A 15 -0.15 11.58 -8.77
N LYS A 16 -0.63 12.58 -9.53
CA LYS A 16 -0.53 12.58 -10.99
C LYS A 16 0.92 12.63 -11.49
N ASN A 17 1.79 13.39 -10.80
CA ASN A 17 3.19 13.65 -11.19
C ASN A 17 4.23 13.09 -10.21
N GLU A 18 3.81 12.37 -9.17
CA GLU A 18 4.73 11.91 -8.13
C GLU A 18 4.70 10.39 -7.98
N LYS A 19 5.67 9.90 -7.22
CA LYS A 19 5.75 8.49 -6.82
C LYS A 19 4.62 8.17 -5.85
N ALA A 20 4.27 6.89 -5.77
CA ALA A 20 3.32 6.44 -4.78
C ALA A 20 3.90 6.57 -3.37
N PHE A 21 3.06 6.92 -2.40
CA PHE A 21 3.41 7.02 -0.98
C PHE A 21 2.32 6.39 -0.11
N ILE A 22 2.69 6.06 1.13
CA ILE A 22 1.76 5.52 2.14
C ILE A 22 0.94 6.66 2.75
N ASP A 23 -0.37 6.64 2.55
CA ASP A 23 -1.31 7.66 3.02
C ASP A 23 -1.75 7.35 4.46
N LYS A 24 -1.02 7.92 5.43
CA LYS A 24 -1.28 7.75 6.87
C LYS A 24 -2.48 8.57 7.34
N ASP A 25 -2.69 9.74 6.72
CA ASP A 25 -3.68 10.73 7.14
C ASP A 25 -5.04 10.55 6.43
N ASN A 26 -5.12 9.59 5.49
CA ASN A 26 -6.29 9.36 4.61
C ASN A 26 -6.70 10.55 3.73
N ASN A 27 -5.92 11.63 3.71
CA ASN A 27 -6.24 12.89 3.04
C ASN A 27 -5.53 13.09 1.69
N GLY A 28 -4.68 12.17 1.25
CA GLY A 28 -4.02 12.34 -0.04
C GLY A 28 -4.99 12.29 -1.23
N GLU A 29 -4.65 13.03 -2.28
CA GLU A 29 -5.42 13.14 -3.51
C GLU A 29 -4.74 12.38 -4.66
N GLY A 30 -5.54 11.65 -5.45
CA GLY A 30 -5.04 10.91 -6.61
C GLY A 30 -5.56 9.48 -6.69
N ARG A 31 -4.77 8.59 -7.29
CA ARG A 31 -5.13 7.16 -7.38
C ARG A 31 -4.79 6.48 -6.07
N GLY A 32 -5.80 5.97 -5.37
CA GLY A 32 -5.64 5.19 -4.15
C GLY A 32 -5.66 3.68 -4.41
N ALA A 33 -4.88 2.93 -3.64
CA ALA A 33 -4.94 1.48 -3.53
C ALA A 33 -4.92 1.08 -2.05
N TYR A 34 -5.71 0.07 -1.69
CA TYR A 34 -5.73 -0.47 -0.33
C TYR A 34 -4.99 -1.80 -0.28
N ILE A 35 -4.16 -1.98 0.74
CA ILE A 35 -3.45 -3.23 1.02
C ILE A 35 -3.62 -3.63 2.48
N CYS A 36 -3.71 -4.94 2.73
CA CYS A 36 -3.80 -5.43 4.11
C CYS A 36 -2.49 -5.13 4.86
N PRO A 37 -2.57 -4.87 6.18
CA PRO A 37 -1.43 -4.58 7.04
C PRO A 37 -0.73 -5.89 7.42
N ASP A 38 -0.35 -6.67 6.40
CA ASP A 38 0.21 -7.99 6.57
C ASP A 38 1.33 -8.18 5.54
N THR A 39 2.48 -8.65 6.01
CA THR A 39 3.67 -8.82 5.18
C THR A 39 3.44 -9.84 4.06
N ASN A 40 2.51 -10.79 4.21
CA ASN A 40 2.09 -11.73 3.19
C ASN A 40 1.26 -11.04 2.09
N CYS A 41 0.47 -10.03 2.45
CA CYS A 41 -0.25 -9.22 1.47
C CYS A 41 0.70 -8.42 0.59
N VAL A 42 1.73 -7.82 1.19
CA VAL A 42 2.80 -7.11 0.47
C VAL A 42 3.52 -8.06 -0.48
N ASP A 43 3.92 -9.26 -0.03
CA ASP A 43 4.61 -10.25 -0.87
C ASP A 43 3.78 -10.67 -2.10
N LYS A 44 2.50 -10.96 -1.88
CA LYS A 44 1.55 -11.29 -2.96
C LYS A 44 1.33 -10.10 -3.90
N ALA A 45 1.30 -8.89 -3.37
CA ALA A 45 1.14 -7.68 -4.17
C ALA A 45 2.38 -7.41 -5.03
N LEU A 46 3.58 -7.60 -4.49
CA LEU A 46 4.86 -7.50 -5.20
C LEU A 46 4.94 -8.54 -6.32
N LYS A 47 4.75 -9.83 -6.00
CA LYS A 47 4.81 -10.93 -6.99
C LYS A 47 3.85 -10.74 -8.16
N LYS A 48 2.65 -10.21 -7.89
CA LYS A 48 1.62 -9.98 -8.92
C LYS A 48 1.61 -8.54 -9.45
N LYS A 49 2.56 -7.69 -9.05
CA LYS A 49 2.60 -6.25 -9.36
C LYS A 49 1.25 -5.55 -9.16
N LYS A 50 0.50 -5.94 -8.12
CA LYS A 50 -0.88 -5.47 -7.89
C LYS A 50 -0.92 -3.97 -7.63
N LEU A 51 0.01 -3.44 -6.82
CA LEU A 51 0.08 -2.00 -6.53
C LEU A 51 0.40 -1.21 -7.79
N SER A 52 1.37 -1.68 -8.57
CA SER A 52 1.72 -1.06 -9.85
C SER A 52 0.53 -0.98 -10.81
N ARG A 53 -0.27 -2.06 -10.89
CA ARG A 53 -1.47 -2.11 -11.75
C ARG A 53 -2.61 -1.25 -11.24
N ALA A 54 -2.83 -1.21 -9.93
CA ALA A 54 -3.86 -0.39 -9.28
C ALA A 54 -3.56 1.11 -9.41
N LEU A 55 -2.31 1.50 -9.15
CA LEU A 55 -1.87 2.90 -9.20
C LEU A 55 -1.49 3.34 -10.62
N ARG A 56 -1.42 2.39 -11.58
CA ARG A 56 -0.90 2.58 -12.94
C ARG A 56 0.43 3.32 -12.94
N CYS A 57 1.37 2.82 -12.13
CA CYS A 57 2.70 3.37 -11.98
C CYS A 57 3.67 2.23 -11.71
N GLU A 58 4.95 2.40 -12.02
CA GLU A 58 5.96 1.46 -11.56
C GLU A 58 6.24 1.72 -10.08
N ILE A 59 6.23 0.66 -9.29
CA ILE A 59 6.51 0.72 -7.85
C ILE A 59 7.79 -0.05 -7.63
N ASP A 60 8.83 0.64 -7.16
CA ASP A 60 10.12 0.05 -6.84
C ASP A 60 10.03 -0.92 -5.66
N SER A 61 10.93 -1.91 -5.65
CA SER A 61 11.07 -2.86 -4.54
C SER A 61 11.30 -2.16 -3.20
N SER A 62 12.04 -1.05 -3.19
CA SER A 62 12.29 -0.25 -1.98
C SER A 62 11.01 0.28 -1.34
N PHE A 63 9.98 0.60 -2.14
CA PHE A 63 8.68 1.00 -1.59
C PHE A 63 7.95 -0.17 -0.90
N TYR A 64 8.11 -1.40 -1.41
CA TYR A 64 7.54 -2.58 -0.75
C TYR A 64 8.26 -2.91 0.56
N GLU A 65 9.57 -2.63 0.66
CA GLU A 65 10.33 -2.73 1.91
C GLU A 65 9.85 -1.70 2.92
N GLU A 66 9.75 -0.42 2.52
CA GLU A 66 9.20 0.66 3.36
C GLU A 66 7.78 0.32 3.86
N LEU A 67 6.93 -0.22 2.97
CA LEU A 67 5.58 -0.65 3.30
C LEU A 67 5.58 -1.81 4.31
N ARG A 68 6.54 -2.74 4.21
CA ARG A 68 6.72 -3.84 5.16
C ARG A 68 7.13 -3.32 6.53
N GLU A 69 8.11 -2.42 6.59
CA GLU A 69 8.55 -1.80 7.83
C GLU A 69 7.42 -1.01 8.49
N TYR A 70 6.65 -0.25 7.69
CA TYR A 70 5.50 0.47 8.19
C TYR A 70 4.46 -0.46 8.80
N ILE A 71 4.17 -1.61 8.18
CA ILE A 71 3.27 -2.63 8.74
C ILE A 71 3.77 -3.15 10.09
N LEU A 72 5.07 -3.43 10.19
CA LEU A 72 5.67 -3.89 11.44
C LEU A 72 5.59 -2.81 12.52
N SER A 73 5.78 -1.53 12.15
CA SER A 73 5.75 -0.40 13.07
C SER A 73 4.35 -0.06 13.60
N ILE A 74 3.27 -0.39 12.89
CA ILE A 74 1.89 -0.17 13.36
C ILE A 74 1.30 -1.39 14.08
N GLY A 75 2.00 -2.52 14.05
CA GLY A 75 1.53 -3.81 14.58
C GLY A 75 1.99 -4.12 16.00
N GLU A 76 2.55 -3.13 16.71
CA GLU A 76 2.96 -3.19 18.12
C GLU A 76 1.88 -2.57 19.02
#